data_AF-A0A7C3U9X6-F1
#
_entry.id   AF-A0A7C3U9X6-F1
#
_cell.length_a   1.000
_cell.length_b   1.000
_cell.length_c   1.000
_cell.angle_alpha   90.00
_cell.angle_beta   90.00
_cell.angle_gamma   90.00
#
_symmetry.space_group_name_H-M   'P 1'
#
loop_
_entity.id
_entity.type
_entity.pdbx_description
1 polymer ?
#
loop_
_entity_poly.entity_id
_entity_poly.type
_entity_poly.pdbx_seq_one_letter_code
_entity_poly.pdbx_strand_id
1 'polypeptide(L)'
;MRRPTSLLDLISIAKEFQIEIKMPDREYKCNVLVLKEELVDSIPCWVIQIWNPDLAARATIHISKEDGSPVSGKFALFDYKGEDLKAFYMQTTTPVRIFLQQQDNNIEEWKALGDRIGKIELIGEKEIRLGDITVKAMGYRVRTSDLARRILTPVAEGEYWMAD
;
A
#
# COMPACT_ATOMS: atom_id res chain seq x y z
N MET A 1 20.07 -6.31 1.68
CA MET A 1 18.68 -6.27 2.20
C MET A 1 17.85 -7.33 1.50
N ARG A 2 16.99 -8.04 2.24
CA ARG A 2 16.02 -8.98 1.67
C ARG A 2 14.91 -8.16 1.00
N ARG A 3 14.64 -8.39 -0.29
CA ARG A 3 13.58 -7.66 -1.00
C ARG A 3 12.21 -8.10 -0.46
N PRO A 4 11.29 -7.18 -0.17
CA PRO A 4 9.94 -7.55 0.26
C PRO A 4 9.21 -8.23 -0.90
N THR A 5 8.56 -9.36 -0.62
CA THR A 5 7.81 -10.15 -1.61
C THR A 5 6.30 -10.11 -1.38
N SER A 6 5.88 -9.61 -0.22
CA SER A 6 4.49 -9.45 0.17
C SER A 6 4.27 -8.14 0.91
N LEU A 7 3.02 -7.69 1.00
CA LEU A 7 2.68 -6.50 1.78
C LEU A 7 3.05 -6.70 3.26
N LEU A 8 2.95 -7.93 3.76
CA LEU A 8 3.40 -8.30 5.10
C LEU A 8 4.90 -8.11 5.27
N ASP A 9 5.72 -8.55 4.30
CA ASP A 9 7.17 -8.32 4.33
C ASP A 9 7.45 -6.81 4.39
N LEU A 10 6.78 -6.03 3.53
CA LEU A 10 6.93 -4.59 3.50
C LEU A 10 6.58 -3.95 4.85
N ILE A 11 5.43 -4.30 5.45
CA ILE A 11 5.01 -3.80 6.77
C ILE A 11 5.97 -4.24 7.87
N SER A 12 6.52 -5.46 7.80
CA SER A 12 7.46 -5.98 8.81
C SER A 12 8.85 -5.34 8.75
N ILE A 13 9.25 -4.85 7.59
CA ILE A 13 10.58 -4.27 7.34
C ILE A 13 10.53 -2.74 7.41
N ALA A 14 9.51 -2.12 6.83
CA ALA A 14 9.35 -0.68 6.76
C ALA A 14 8.46 -0.18 7.90
N LYS A 15 9.05 0.65 8.79
CA LYS A 15 8.30 1.35 9.84
C LYS A 15 7.37 2.42 9.27
N GLU A 16 7.72 2.98 8.11
CA GLU A 16 6.94 4.00 7.43
C GLU A 16 7.19 3.94 5.91
N PHE A 17 6.15 4.21 5.12
CA PHE A 17 6.25 4.36 3.67
C PHE A 17 5.16 5.28 3.12
N GLN A 18 5.39 5.90 1.96
CA GLN A 18 4.42 6.78 1.32
C GLN A 18 3.80 6.11 0.07
N ILE A 19 2.49 6.22 -0.04
CA ILE A 19 1.69 5.83 -1.19
C ILE A 19 1.12 7.10 -1.82
N GLU A 20 1.49 7.40 -3.05
CA GLU A 20 0.86 8.44 -3.85
C GLU A 20 -0.02 7.76 -4.91
N ILE A 21 -1.32 8.00 -4.91
CA ILE A 21 -2.28 7.42 -5.85
C ILE A 21 -2.69 8.49 -6.85
N LYS A 22 -2.44 8.26 -8.14
CA LYS A 22 -2.86 9.16 -9.22
C LYS A 22 -4.05 8.58 -9.95
N MET A 23 -5.14 9.34 -9.94
CA MET A 23 -6.34 9.09 -10.75
C MET A 23 -6.44 10.16 -11.84
N PRO A 24 -7.23 9.93 -12.91
CA PRO A 24 -7.32 10.86 -14.04
C PRO A 24 -7.72 12.30 -13.65
N ASP A 25 -8.48 12.45 -12.58
CA ASP A 25 -9.08 13.70 -12.12
C ASP A 25 -8.53 14.19 -10.77
N ARG A 26 -7.72 13.38 -10.07
CA ARG A 26 -7.29 13.66 -8.70
C ARG A 26 -6.02 12.90 -8.33
N GLU A 27 -5.18 13.51 -7.51
CA GLU A 27 -4.04 12.86 -6.88
C GLU A 27 -4.27 12.76 -5.37
N TYR A 28 -3.91 11.62 -4.78
CA TYR A 28 -3.95 11.38 -3.35
C TYR A 28 -2.57 11.05 -2.85
N LYS A 29 -2.16 11.64 -1.74
CA LYS A 29 -0.94 11.23 -1.04
C LYS A 29 -1.31 10.70 0.33
N CYS A 30 -0.75 9.55 0.68
CA CYS A 30 -1.00 8.85 1.93
C CYS A 30 0.33 8.40 2.51
N ASN A 31 0.62 8.79 3.75
CA ASN A 31 1.70 8.23 4.54
C ASN A 31 1.16 7.02 5.30
N VAL A 32 1.90 5.92 5.32
CA VAL A 32 1.55 4.72 6.06
C VAL A 32 2.61 4.49 7.13
N LEU A 33 2.19 4.51 8.39
CA LEU A 33 3.05 4.24 9.55
C LEU A 33 2.63 2.93 10.21
N VAL A 34 3.61 2.09 10.53
CA VAL A 34 3.39 0.89 11.36
C VAL A 34 3.56 1.31 12.81
N LEU A 35 2.46 1.38 13.57
CA LEU A 35 2.45 1.93 14.91
C LEU A 35 2.92 0.93 15.97
N LYS A 36 2.32 -0.26 15.95
CA LYS A 36 2.52 -1.30 16.96
C LYS A 36 1.97 -2.64 16.47
N GLU A 37 2.19 -3.68 17.27
CA GLU A 37 1.50 -4.96 17.16
C GLU A 37 0.46 -5.08 18.28
N GLU A 38 -0.67 -5.70 18.00
CA GLU A 38 -1.64 -6.09 19.04
C GLU A 38 -2.53 -7.28 18.63
N LEU A 39 -3.31 -7.79 19.57
CA LEU A 39 -4.31 -8.82 19.32
C LEU A 39 -5.69 -8.19 19.14
N VAL A 40 -6.32 -8.43 17.99
CA VAL A 40 -7.71 -8.03 17.72
C VAL A 40 -8.53 -9.29 17.56
N ASP A 41 -9.51 -9.52 18.43
CA ASP A 41 -10.34 -10.73 18.43
C ASP A 41 -9.52 -12.04 18.36
N SER A 42 -8.41 -12.08 19.11
CA SER A 42 -7.41 -13.18 19.13
C SER A 42 -6.57 -13.35 17.86
N ILE A 43 -6.69 -12.45 16.88
CA ILE A 43 -5.87 -12.42 15.67
C ILE A 43 -4.67 -11.48 15.89
N PRO A 44 -3.42 -11.97 15.77
CA PRO A 44 -2.24 -11.10 15.82
C PRO A 44 -2.26 -10.13 14.64
N CYS A 45 -2.20 -8.83 14.92
CA CYS A 45 -2.30 -7.78 13.92
C CYS A 45 -1.15 -6.78 14.00
N TRP A 46 -0.73 -6.30 12.84
CA TRP A 46 -0.05 -5.01 12.70
C TRP A 46 -1.08 -3.88 12.76
N VAL A 47 -0.82 -2.86 13.56
CA VAL A 47 -1.61 -1.63 13.57
C VAL A 47 -0.93 -0.62 12.65
N ILE A 48 -1.53 -0.36 11.50
CA ILE A 48 -1.04 0.67 10.58
C ILE A 48 -1.92 1.92 10.66
N GLN A 49 -1.30 3.09 10.53
CA GLN A 49 -2.00 4.34 10.34
C GLN A 49 -1.74 4.86 8.94
N ILE A 50 -2.81 5.15 8.21
CA ILE A 50 -2.77 5.80 6.91
C ILE A 50 -3.20 7.25 7.12
N TRP A 51 -2.33 8.20 6.80
CA TRP A 51 -2.60 9.61 6.95
C TRP A 51 -2.49 10.32 5.60
N ASN A 52 -3.56 11.01 5.20
CA ASN A 52 -3.52 11.93 4.07
C ASN A 52 -3.24 13.35 4.58
N PRO A 53 -2.09 13.96 4.23
CA PRO A 53 -1.72 15.29 4.72
C PRO A 53 -2.66 16.38 4.20
N ASP A 54 -3.18 16.25 2.98
CA ASP A 54 -4.02 17.25 2.32
C ASP A 54 -5.43 17.31 2.93
N LEU A 55 -5.94 16.16 3.41
CA LEU A 55 -7.28 16.05 3.99
C LEU A 55 -7.29 16.08 5.52
N ALA A 56 -6.12 16.17 6.16
CA ALA A 56 -5.93 15.98 7.62
C ALA A 56 -6.61 14.70 8.18
N ALA A 57 -6.88 13.73 7.29
CA ALA A 57 -7.66 12.55 7.61
C ALA A 57 -6.73 11.38 7.96
N ARG A 58 -7.05 10.67 9.03
CA ARG A 58 -6.31 9.50 9.50
C ARG A 58 -7.21 8.27 9.52
N ALA A 59 -6.71 7.21 8.92
CA ALA A 59 -7.22 5.85 9.03
C ALA A 59 -6.29 5.05 9.94
N THR A 60 -6.83 4.20 10.79
CA THR A 60 -6.09 3.11 11.42
C THR A 60 -6.64 1.81 10.88
N ILE A 61 -5.78 0.89 10.45
CA ILE A 61 -6.16 -0.45 9.98
C ILE A 61 -5.36 -1.49 10.75
N HIS A 62 -6.05 -2.52 11.23
CA HIS A 62 -5.45 -3.72 11.79
C HIS A 62 -5.30 -4.75 10.68
N ILE A 63 -4.07 -5.13 10.39
CA ILE A 63 -3.73 -6.09 9.35
C ILE A 63 -3.27 -7.38 10.00
N SER A 64 -3.95 -8.48 9.72
CA SER A 64 -3.59 -9.82 10.18
C SER A 64 -2.14 -10.13 9.82
N LYS A 65 -1.33 -10.56 10.81
CA LYS A 65 0.06 -10.99 10.58
C LYS A 65 0.16 -12.32 9.84
N GLU A 66 -0.93 -13.08 9.77
CA GLU A 66 -0.94 -14.41 9.15
C GLU A 66 -1.06 -14.33 7.62
N ASP A 67 -2.00 -13.53 7.13
CA ASP A 67 -2.37 -13.49 5.71
C ASP A 67 -2.41 -12.08 5.11
N GLY A 68 -2.19 -11.05 5.93
CA GLY A 68 -2.21 -9.65 5.51
C GLY A 68 -3.60 -9.11 5.23
N SER A 69 -4.67 -9.81 5.62
CA SER A 69 -6.04 -9.33 5.47
C SER A 69 -6.38 -8.21 6.47
N PRO A 70 -7.24 -7.25 6.11
CA PRO A 70 -7.69 -6.23 7.05
C PRO A 70 -8.73 -6.83 8.02
N VAL A 71 -8.46 -6.77 9.33
CA VAL A 71 -9.31 -7.33 10.39
C VAL A 71 -10.31 -6.28 10.89
N SER A 72 -9.85 -5.06 11.12
CA SER A 72 -10.70 -3.93 11.52
C SER A 72 -10.07 -2.61 11.07
N GLY A 73 -10.89 -1.56 10.95
CA GLY A 73 -10.36 -0.23 10.66
C GLY A 73 -11.20 0.89 11.23
N LYS A 74 -10.59 2.05 11.38
CA LYS A 74 -11.24 3.29 11.83
C LYS A 74 -10.77 4.43 10.96
N PHE A 75 -11.69 5.23 10.42
CA PHE A 75 -11.38 6.42 9.64
C PHE A 75 -12.13 7.62 10.24
N ALA A 76 -11.37 8.64 10.67
CA ALA A 76 -11.92 9.73 11.45
C ALA A 76 -12.76 9.24 12.66
N LEU A 77 -14.07 9.49 12.65
CA LEU A 77 -15.01 9.09 13.71
C LEU A 77 -15.77 7.78 13.42
N PHE A 78 -15.52 7.14 12.27
CA PHE A 78 -16.27 5.98 11.82
C PHE A 78 -15.43 4.70 11.91
N ASP A 79 -16.03 3.63 12.42
CA ASP A 79 -15.46 2.29 12.40
C ASP A 79 -15.92 1.55 11.15
N TYR A 80 -14.97 0.93 10.45
CA TYR A 80 -15.19 0.16 9.22
C TYR A 80 -14.98 -1.32 9.49
N LYS A 81 -15.87 -2.15 8.96
CA LYS A 81 -15.81 -3.62 9.02
C LYS A 81 -16.28 -4.23 7.71
N GLY A 82 -15.95 -5.50 7.50
CA GLY A 82 -16.43 -6.28 6.35
C GLY A 82 -16.03 -5.68 5.00
N GLU A 83 -16.98 -5.57 4.08
CA GLU A 83 -16.73 -5.20 2.69
C GLU A 83 -16.26 -3.74 2.53
N ASP A 84 -16.73 -2.78 3.33
CA ASP A 84 -16.29 -1.39 3.22
C ASP A 84 -14.81 -1.23 3.61
N LEU A 85 -14.39 -1.92 4.68
CA LEU A 85 -12.99 -1.99 5.10
C LEU A 85 -12.13 -2.64 4.00
N LYS A 86 -12.62 -3.74 3.44
CA LYS A 86 -11.93 -4.47 2.37
C LYS A 86 -11.78 -3.61 1.11
N ALA A 87 -12.82 -2.86 0.72
CA ALA A 87 -12.77 -1.96 -0.43
C ALA A 87 -11.71 -0.86 -0.24
N PHE A 88 -11.70 -0.20 0.92
CA PHE A 88 -10.70 0.82 1.24
C PHE A 88 -9.28 0.25 1.26
N TYR A 89 -9.10 -0.90 1.91
CA TYR A 89 -7.83 -1.61 1.96
C TYR A 89 -7.33 -2.01 0.56
N MET A 90 -8.21 -2.55 -0.28
CA MET A 90 -7.87 -2.91 -1.67
C MET A 90 -7.51 -1.68 -2.49
N GLN A 91 -8.26 -0.58 -2.34
CA GLN A 91 -7.98 0.66 -3.05
C GLN A 91 -6.57 1.18 -2.73
N THR A 92 -6.17 1.13 -1.46
CA THR A 92 -4.90 1.68 -1.00
C THR A 92 -3.71 0.76 -1.19
N THR A 93 -3.90 -0.56 -1.19
CA THR A 93 -2.79 -1.54 -1.22
C THR A 93 -2.63 -2.28 -2.54
N THR A 94 -3.61 -2.27 -3.45
CA THR A 94 -3.51 -3.02 -4.72
C THR A 94 -2.30 -2.64 -5.55
N PRO A 95 -1.97 -1.36 -5.77
CA PRO A 95 -0.81 -1.07 -6.60
C PRO A 95 0.52 -1.39 -5.87
N VAL A 96 0.56 -1.44 -4.53
CA VAL A 96 1.69 -2.04 -3.77
C VAL A 96 1.79 -3.53 -4.05
N ARG A 97 0.67 -4.24 -4.01
CA ARG A 97 0.63 -5.69 -4.25
C ARG A 97 1.10 -6.01 -5.67
N ILE A 98 0.70 -5.21 -6.65
CA ILE A 98 1.21 -5.31 -8.03
C ILE A 98 2.71 -5.02 -8.08
N PHE A 99 3.17 -3.99 -7.38
CA PHE A 99 4.59 -3.67 -7.29
C PHE A 99 5.40 -4.88 -6.81
N LEU A 100 5.01 -5.46 -5.66
CA LEU A 100 5.71 -6.56 -5.04
C LEU A 100 5.64 -7.84 -5.89
N GLN A 101 4.50 -8.11 -6.52
CA GLN A 101 4.33 -9.27 -7.41
C GLN A 101 5.27 -9.27 -8.60
N GLN A 102 5.60 -8.10 -9.18
CA GLN A 102 6.53 -8.06 -10.33
C GLN A 102 8.00 -7.86 -9.93
N GLN A 103 8.31 -7.65 -8.65
CA GLN A 103 9.69 -7.73 -8.16
C GLN A 103 10.20 -9.18 -8.15
N ASP A 104 9.29 -10.16 -8.14
CA ASP A 104 9.63 -11.58 -8.20
C ASP A 104 9.83 -12.04 -9.66
N ASN A 105 10.97 -11.63 -10.23
CA ASN A 105 11.37 -11.92 -11.62
C ASN A 105 11.52 -13.43 -11.96
N ASN A 106 11.31 -14.32 -11.00
CA ASN A 106 11.56 -15.76 -11.11
C ASN A 106 10.35 -16.59 -11.53
N ILE A 107 9.19 -15.97 -11.77
CA ILE A 107 8.01 -16.72 -12.21
C ILE A 107 7.56 -16.19 -13.58
N GLU A 108 7.86 -16.94 -14.63
CA GLU A 108 7.50 -16.61 -16.03
C GLU A 108 6.01 -16.31 -16.21
N GLU A 109 5.15 -17.01 -15.46
CA GLU A 109 3.71 -16.77 -15.44
C GLU A 109 3.36 -15.32 -15.04
N TRP A 110 4.15 -14.68 -14.16
CA TRP A 110 3.88 -13.32 -13.68
C TRP A 110 4.40 -12.25 -14.63
N LYS A 111 5.38 -12.56 -15.50
CA LYS A 111 5.71 -11.66 -16.61
C LYS A 111 4.56 -11.59 -17.62
N ALA A 112 3.94 -12.72 -17.94
CA ALA A 112 2.76 -12.77 -18.80
C ALA A 112 1.49 -12.20 -18.12
N LEU A 113 1.37 -12.34 -16.80
CA LEU A 113 0.30 -11.71 -16.01
C LEU A 113 0.55 -10.21 -15.79
N GLY A 114 1.82 -9.77 -15.79
CA GLY A 114 2.24 -8.39 -15.60
C GLY A 114 1.51 -7.47 -16.56
N ASP A 115 1.60 -7.71 -17.87
CA ASP A 115 0.85 -6.94 -18.86
C ASP A 115 -0.68 -6.94 -18.66
N ARG A 116 -1.24 -7.97 -17.99
CA ARG A 116 -2.68 -8.13 -17.72
C ARG A 116 -3.14 -7.48 -16.41
N ILE A 117 -2.23 -7.16 -15.49
CA ILE A 117 -2.55 -6.62 -14.16
C ILE A 117 -2.00 -5.21 -13.97
N GLY A 118 -0.79 -4.92 -14.46
CA GLY A 118 -0.19 -3.59 -14.37
C GLY A 118 1.27 -3.50 -14.82
N LYS A 119 1.89 -2.33 -14.78
CA LYS A 119 3.31 -2.14 -15.13
C LYS A 119 4.02 -1.34 -14.05
N ILE A 120 5.26 -1.72 -13.74
CA ILE A 120 6.14 -0.96 -12.85
C ILE A 120 7.19 -0.22 -13.67
N GLU A 121 7.41 1.04 -13.32
CA GLU A 121 8.45 1.92 -13.85
C GLU A 121 9.26 2.48 -12.67
N LEU A 122 10.60 2.47 -12.77
CA LEU A 122 11.46 3.19 -11.83
C LEU A 122 11.40 4.69 -12.15
N ILE A 123 11.06 5.52 -11.18
CA ILE A 123 10.87 6.97 -11.39
C ILE A 123 11.95 7.84 -10.72
N GLY A 124 12.99 7.22 -10.17
CA GLY A 124 14.17 7.90 -9.62
C GLY A 124 14.15 8.03 -8.10
N GLU A 125 14.96 8.95 -7.58
CA GLU A 125 15.09 9.19 -6.14
C GLU A 125 14.53 10.58 -5.78
N LYS A 126 13.89 10.71 -4.62
CA LYS A 126 13.47 12.02 -4.08
C LYS A 126 13.58 12.05 -2.55
N GLU A 127 13.71 13.25 -1.99
CA GLU A 127 13.56 13.45 -0.55
C GLU A 127 12.08 13.50 -0.17
N ILE A 128 11.70 12.78 0.88
CA ILE A 128 10.31 12.68 1.34
C ILE A 128 10.25 13.11 2.80
N ARG A 129 9.30 14.00 3.07
CA ARG A 129 8.95 14.40 4.44
C ARG A 129 7.92 13.46 5.01
N LEU A 130 8.32 12.82 6.10
CA LEU A 130 7.55 11.89 6.90
C LEU A 130 7.47 12.49 8.31
N GLY A 131 6.44 13.31 8.54
CA GLY A 131 6.37 14.17 9.73
C GLY A 131 7.54 15.16 9.79
N ASP A 132 8.31 15.10 10.89
CA ASP A 132 9.48 15.95 11.13
C ASP A 132 10.78 15.37 10.54
N ILE A 133 10.73 14.20 9.91
CA ILE A 133 11.89 13.51 9.36
C ILE A 133 11.90 13.68 7.83
N THR A 134 13.07 13.97 7.26
CA THR A 134 13.29 13.94 5.81
C THR A 134 14.19 12.76 5.48
N VAL A 135 13.73 11.89 4.59
CA VAL A 135 14.46 10.68 4.17
C VAL A 135 14.63 10.66 2.66
N LYS A 136 15.72 10.05 2.18
CA LYS A 136 15.94 9.82 0.75
C LYS A 136 15.24 8.54 0.35
N ALA A 137 14.32 8.63 -0.61
CA ALA A 137 13.50 7.51 -1.04
C ALA A 137 13.70 7.18 -2.51
N MET A 138 13.62 5.89 -2.86
CA MET A 138 13.56 5.40 -4.23
C MET A 138 12.09 5.26 -4.66
N GLY A 139 11.77 5.79 -5.84
CA GLY A 139 10.43 5.89 -6.38
C GLY A 139 10.12 4.84 -7.45
N TYR A 140 8.91 4.30 -7.39
CA TYR A 140 8.37 3.35 -8.35
C TYR A 140 6.96 3.74 -8.75
N ARG A 141 6.68 3.85 -10.03
CA ARG A 141 5.32 4.06 -10.56
C ARG A 141 4.72 2.73 -10.97
N VAL A 142 3.51 2.47 -10.49
CA VAL A 142 2.74 1.26 -10.79
C VAL A 142 1.47 1.68 -11.51
N ARG A 143 1.35 1.30 -12.77
CA ARG A 143 0.12 1.50 -13.55
C ARG A 143 -0.73 0.25 -13.47
N THR A 144 -1.98 0.35 -13.08
CA THR A 144 -2.90 -0.78 -13.11
C THR A 144 -3.52 -0.91 -14.50
N SER A 145 -3.71 -2.14 -14.94
CA SER A 145 -4.42 -2.45 -16.19
C SER A 145 -5.92 -2.17 -16.07
N ASP A 146 -6.60 -2.02 -17.22
CA ASP A 146 -8.06 -1.92 -17.26
C ASP A 146 -8.78 -3.12 -16.61
N LEU A 147 -8.21 -4.32 -16.75
CA LEU A 147 -8.77 -5.53 -16.14
C LEU A 147 -8.69 -5.43 -14.61
N ALA A 148 -7.49 -5.22 -14.06
CA ALA A 148 -7.30 -5.02 -12.62
C ALA A 148 -8.19 -3.89 -12.09
N ARG A 149 -8.44 -2.85 -12.91
CA ARG A 149 -9.34 -1.77 -12.54
C ARG A 149 -10.80 -2.17 -12.33
N ARG A 150 -11.27 -3.12 -13.13
CA ARG A 150 -12.65 -3.61 -13.08
C ARG A 150 -12.89 -4.59 -11.94
N ILE A 151 -11.88 -5.35 -11.55
CA ILE A 151 -12.04 -6.50 -10.64
C ILE A 151 -11.37 -6.33 -9.27
N LEU A 152 -10.38 -5.44 -9.12
CA LEU A 152 -9.56 -5.35 -7.90
C LEU A 152 -9.54 -3.95 -7.26
N THR A 153 -9.39 -2.89 -8.05
CA THR A 153 -9.26 -1.52 -7.53
C THR A 153 -9.63 -0.46 -8.56
N PRO A 154 -10.34 0.62 -8.25
CA PRO A 154 -10.53 1.71 -9.21
C PRO A 154 -9.25 2.52 -9.48
N VAL A 155 -8.16 2.28 -8.74
CA VAL A 155 -6.90 3.02 -8.88
C VAL A 155 -6.26 2.75 -10.22
N ALA A 156 -5.94 3.81 -10.98
CA ALA A 156 -5.26 3.75 -12.27
C ALA A 156 -3.73 3.70 -12.18
N GLU A 157 -3.16 4.47 -11.25
CA GLU A 157 -1.73 4.56 -11.05
C GLU A 157 -1.43 4.80 -9.57
N GLY A 158 -0.33 4.22 -9.08
CA GLY A 158 0.23 4.52 -7.77
C GLY A 158 1.75 4.71 -7.85
N GLU A 159 2.26 5.81 -7.33
CA GLU A 159 3.69 6.01 -7.08
C GLU A 159 4.02 5.62 -5.64
N TYR A 160 5.03 4.77 -5.50
CA TYR A 160 5.51 4.23 -4.24
C TYR A 160 6.91 4.74 -4.01
N TRP A 161 7.10 5.31 -2.83
CA TRP A 161 8.41 5.80 -2.45
C TRP A 161 8.87 5.11 -1.19
N MET A 162 9.95 4.35 -1.33
CA MET A 162 10.51 3.54 -0.27
C MET A 162 11.79 4.19 0.23
N ALA A 163 11.85 4.43 1.54
CA ALA A 163 13.03 4.90 2.24
C ALA A 163 13.46 3.84 3.25
N ASP A 164 14.77 3.72 3.46
CA ASP A 164 15.37 2.89 4.51
C ASP A 164 15.43 3.62 5.86
#